data_AF-A0A5N8XV45-F1
#
_entry.id   AF-A0A5N8XV45-F1
#
_cell.length_a   1.000
_cell.length_b   1.000
_cell.length_c   1.000
_cell.angle_alpha   90.00
_cell.angle_beta   90.00
_cell.angle_gamma   90.00
#
_symmetry.space_group_name_H-M   'P 1'
#
loop_
_entity.id
_entity.type
_entity.pdbx_description
1 polymer ?
#
loop_
_entity_poly.entity_id
_entity_poly.type
_entity_poly.pdbx_seq_one_letter_code
_entity_poly.pdbx_strand_id
1 'polypeptide(L)'
;MDRDRSTAAFRPTRRQLLAAAGAVPLVGAAPAQARPRTGLSLSFTLATNGSATLSPAGDRLVAEVQSVLWSLPRTGGKARPLT
;
A
#
# COMPACT_ATOMS: atom_id res chain seq x y z
N MET A 1 -46.06 -36.77 16.17
CA MET A 1 -44.91 -35.93 15.81
C MET A 1 -44.00 -36.76 14.95
N ASP A 2 -43.98 -36.52 13.64
CA ASP A 2 -42.95 -37.08 12.78
C ASP A 2 -42.74 -36.13 11.60
N ARG A 3 -41.51 -35.65 11.46
CA ARG A 3 -41.04 -34.84 10.32
C ARG A 3 -39.56 -35.14 10.15
N ASP A 4 -39.27 -36.25 9.49
CA ASP A 4 -37.98 -36.53 8.88
C ASP A 4 -37.70 -35.50 7.77
N ARG A 5 -37.08 -34.38 8.13
CA ARG A 5 -36.37 -33.52 7.17
C ARG A 5 -35.00 -34.13 6.93
N SER A 6 -34.93 -35.11 6.04
CA SER A 6 -33.67 -35.44 5.36
C SER A 6 -33.36 -34.37 4.32
N THR A 7 -32.77 -33.25 4.74
CA THR A 7 -32.03 -32.38 3.82
C THR A 7 -30.80 -33.14 3.38
N ALA A 8 -30.90 -33.85 2.25
CA ALA A 8 -29.76 -34.44 1.56
C ALA A 8 -28.81 -33.31 1.18
N ALA A 9 -27.80 -33.06 2.03
CA ALA A 9 -26.76 -32.10 1.74
C ALA A 9 -26.02 -32.59 0.49
N PHE A 10 -26.04 -31.80 -0.57
CA PHE A 10 -25.27 -32.05 -1.78
C PHE A 10 -23.79 -32.17 -1.41
N ARG A 11 -23.24 -33.39 -1.47
CA ARG A 11 -21.82 -33.66 -1.23
C ARG A 11 -21.13 -33.89 -2.57
N PRO A 12 -20.45 -32.87 -3.13
CA PRO A 12 -19.77 -33.04 -4.41
C PRO A 12 -18.67 -34.09 -4.26
N THR A 13 -18.56 -34.95 -5.27
CA THR A 13 -17.49 -35.94 -5.33
C THR A 13 -16.15 -35.25 -5.62
N ARG A 14 -15.05 -35.90 -5.24
CA ARG A 14 -13.68 -35.43 -5.54
C ARG A 14 -13.49 -35.09 -7.02
N ARG A 15 -14.12 -35.87 -7.92
CA ARG A 15 -14.08 -35.65 -9.37
C ARG A 15 -14.79 -34.37 -9.80
N GLN A 16 -15.91 -34.03 -9.16
CA GLN A 16 -16.63 -32.78 -9.41
C GLN A 16 -15.85 -31.56 -8.90
N LEU A 17 -15.17 -31.69 -7.76
CA LEU A 17 -14.28 -30.64 -7.24
C LEU A 17 -13.10 -30.39 -8.18
N LEU A 18 -12.50 -31.46 -8.73
CA LEU A 18 -11.39 -31.36 -9.68
C LEU A 18 -11.82 -30.73 -11.03
N ALA A 19 -13.02 -31.06 -11.52
CA ALA A 19 -13.56 -30.47 -12.75
C ALA A 19 -13.85 -28.96 -12.60
N ALA A 20 -14.34 -28.54 -11.43
CA ALA A 20 -14.57 -27.12 -11.13
C ALA A 20 -13.26 -26.33 -11.02
N ALA A 21 -12.19 -26.94 -10.49
CA ALA A 21 -10.88 -26.30 -10.38
C ALA A 21 -10.19 -26.04 -11.74
N GLY A 22 -10.54 -26.79 -12.78
CA GLY A 22 -9.98 -26.63 -14.13
C GLY A 22 -10.73 -25.64 -15.04
N ALA A 23 -11.88 -25.12 -14.60
CA ALA A 23 -12.76 -24.29 -15.42
C ALA A 23 -12.56 -22.78 -15.21
N VAL A 24 -11.52 -22.36 -14.48
CA VAL A 24 -11.25 -20.94 -14.25
C VAL A 24 -10.52 -20.37 -15.47
N PRO A 25 -11.15 -19.50 -16.29
CA PRO A 25 -10.44 -18.86 -17.37
C PRO A 25 -9.33 -17.98 -16.78
N LEU A 26 -8.11 -18.13 -17.28
CA LEU A 26 -6.99 -17.22 -16.99
C LEU A 26 -7.24 -15.90 -17.73
N VAL A 27 -8.17 -15.10 -17.22
CA VAL A 27 -8.31 -13.72 -17.67
C VAL A 27 -7.07 -12.98 -17.15
N GLY A 28 -6.18 -12.59 -18.06
CA GLY A 28 -4.98 -11.84 -17.70
C GLY A 28 -5.34 -10.65 -16.82
N ALA A 29 -4.66 -10.50 -15.69
CA ALA A 29 -4.89 -9.38 -14.79
C ALA A 29 -4.61 -8.08 -15.55
N ALA A 30 -5.65 -7.25 -15.74
CA ALA A 30 -5.46 -5.91 -16.27
C ALA A 30 -4.57 -5.11 -15.30
N PRO A 31 -3.65 -4.27 -15.81
CA PRO A 31 -2.83 -3.44 -14.95
C PRO A 31 -3.74 -2.56 -14.09
N ALA A 32 -3.58 -2.67 -12.78
CA ALA A 32 -4.36 -1.86 -11.85
C ALA A 32 -3.98 -0.39 -12.01
N GLN A 33 -4.97 0.46 -12.31
CA GLN A 33 -4.77 1.89 -12.39
C GLN A 33 -4.35 2.43 -11.02
N ALA A 34 -3.21 3.11 -10.94
CA ALA A 34 -2.76 3.72 -9.69
C ALA A 34 -3.78 4.76 -9.21
N ARG A 35 -4.33 4.57 -8.01
CA ARG A 35 -5.26 5.53 -7.41
C ARG A 35 -4.53 6.86 -7.14
N PRO A 36 -5.09 8.01 -7.51
CA PRO A 36 -4.51 9.30 -7.15
C PRO A 36 -4.34 9.38 -5.64
N ARG A 37 -3.14 9.75 -5.19
CA ARG A 37 -2.86 9.98 -3.78
C ARG A 37 -3.62 11.22 -3.34
N THR A 38 -4.70 11.05 -2.58
CA THR A 38 -5.34 12.14 -1.87
C THR A 38 -4.48 12.46 -0.64
N GLY A 39 -3.39 13.19 -0.85
CA GLY A 39 -2.50 13.60 0.22
C GLY A 39 -3.19 14.60 1.14
N LEU A 40 -3.20 14.32 2.45
CA LEU A 40 -3.52 15.31 3.46
C LEU A 40 -2.29 16.21 3.65
N SER A 41 -2.50 17.53 3.65
CA SER A 41 -1.42 18.46 3.97
C SER A 41 -1.23 18.48 5.49
N LEU A 42 -0.11 17.92 5.95
CA LEU A 42 0.27 17.92 7.36
C LEU A 42 1.41 18.91 7.57
N SER A 43 1.39 19.61 8.70
CA SER A 43 2.47 20.52 9.12
C SER A 43 3.12 19.95 10.37
N PHE A 44 4.44 19.73 10.30
CA PHE A 44 5.24 19.23 11.42
C PHE A 44 6.28 20.28 11.77
N THR A 45 6.40 20.60 13.05
CA THR A 45 7.42 21.50 13.58
C THR A 45 8.52 20.76 14.35
N LEU A 46 8.27 19.50 14.71
CA LEU A 46 9.17 18.64 15.48
C LEU A 46 9.13 17.21 14.92
N ALA A 47 10.25 16.51 15.02
CA ALA A 47 10.37 15.10 14.68
C ALA A 47 11.13 14.38 15.80
N THR A 48 10.66 13.21 16.19
CA THR A 48 11.40 12.28 17.06
C THR A 48 12.19 11.31 16.18
N ASN A 49 13.43 11.03 16.58
CA ASN A 49 14.35 10.15 15.85
C ASN A 49 14.68 10.59 14.41
N GLY A 50 14.42 11.84 14.05
CA GLY A 50 14.84 12.38 12.75
C GLY A 50 16.34 12.67 12.71
N SER A 51 16.88 12.78 11.51
CA SER A 51 18.27 13.19 11.28
C SER A 51 18.33 14.35 10.27
N ALA A 52 19.38 15.17 10.36
CA ALA A 52 19.63 16.23 9.39
C ALA A 52 21.13 16.35 9.11
N THR A 53 21.48 16.59 7.86
CA THR A 53 22.89 16.76 7.43
C THR A 53 22.97 17.83 6.35
N LEU A 54 24.06 18.59 6.36
CA LEU A 54 24.36 19.54 5.30
C LEU A 54 24.85 18.82 4.05
N SER A 55 24.29 19.18 2.90
CA SER A 55 24.79 18.69 1.60
C SER A 55 26.25 19.09 1.36
N PRO A 56 27.02 18.31 0.57
CA PRO A 56 28.43 18.63 0.30
C PRO A 56 28.66 20.00 -0.35
N ALA A 57 27.72 20.47 -1.18
CA ALA A 57 27.78 21.80 -1.80
C ALA A 57 27.46 22.94 -0.80
N GLY A 58 26.95 22.62 0.39
CA GLY A 58 26.65 23.59 1.44
C GLY A 58 25.40 24.44 1.21
N ASP A 59 24.66 24.23 0.13
CA ASP A 59 23.49 25.04 -0.24
C ASP A 59 22.17 24.49 0.33
N ARG A 60 22.16 23.22 0.75
CA ARG A 60 20.94 22.53 1.25
C ARG A 60 21.18 21.70 2.50
N LEU A 61 20.13 21.57 3.30
CA LEU A 61 19.99 20.55 4.34
C LEU A 61 19.19 19.37 3.78
N VAL A 62 19.65 18.16 4.06
CA VAL A 62 18.90 16.92 3.86
C VAL A 62 18.42 16.45 5.22
N ALA A 63 17.12 16.24 5.39
CA ALA A 63 16.53 15.79 6.65
C ALA A 63 15.67 14.55 6.43
N GLU A 64 15.72 13.62 7.37
CA GLU A 64 14.84 12.46 7.41
C GLU A 64 13.76 12.67 8.49
N VAL A 65 12.50 12.58 8.06
CA VAL A 65 11.32 12.72 8.93
C VAL A 65 10.26 11.74 8.45
N GLN A 66 9.79 10.86 9.33
CA GLN A 66 8.76 9.84 9.03
C GLN A 66 9.12 8.95 7.83
N SER A 67 10.38 8.52 7.73
CA SER A 67 10.89 7.70 6.62
C SER A 67 10.86 8.39 5.24
N VAL A 68 10.69 9.71 5.21
CA VAL A 68 10.79 10.52 4.00
C VAL A 68 12.05 11.38 4.08
N LEU A 69 12.85 11.36 3.02
CA LEU A 69 13.95 12.29 2.88
C LEU A 69 13.46 13.61 2.28
N TRP A 70 13.85 14.70 2.91
CA TRP A 70 13.48 16.06 2.55
C TRP A 70 14.72 16.88 2.21
N SER A 71 14.64 17.69 1.17
CA SER A 71 15.63 18.71 0.81
C SER A 71 15.10 20.09 1.14
N LEU A 72 15.84 20.87 1.94
CA LEU A 72 15.53 22.25 2.28
C LEU A 72 16.69 23.18 1.88
N PRO A 73 16.41 24.40 1.37
CA PRO A 73 17.44 25.42 1.21
C PRO A 73 18.09 25.76 2.55
N ARG A 74 19.41 25.99 2.56
CA ARG A 74 20.15 26.35 3.78
C ARG A 74 19.65 27.65 4.44
N THR A 75 19.15 28.59 3.64
CA THR A 75 18.56 29.85 4.12
C THR A 75 17.14 29.68 4.69
N GLY A 76 16.63 28.45 4.75
CA GLY A 76 15.23 28.16 5.05
C GLY A 76 14.33 28.29 3.82
N GLY A 77 13.11 27.78 3.93
CA GLY A 77 12.12 27.79 2.85
C GLY A 77 11.40 26.45 2.70
N LYS A 78 10.77 26.25 1.53
CA LYS A 78 9.96 25.06 1.28
C LYS A 78 10.83 23.80 1.16
N ALA A 79 10.53 22.82 1.99
CA ALA A 79 11.02 21.46 1.88
C ALA A 79 10.47 20.75 0.64
N ARG A 80 11.29 19.93 -0.01
CA ARG A 80 10.89 19.07 -1.13
C ARG A 80 11.19 17.61 -0.79
N PRO A 81 10.25 16.68 -0.98
CA PRO A 81 10.52 15.27 -0.75
C PRO A 81 11.47 14.74 -1.83
N LEU A 82 12.37 13.85 -1.44
CA LEU A 82 13.33 13.15 -2.31
C LEU A 82 12.94 11.69 -2.56
N THR A 83 12.03 11.14 -1.74
CA THR A 83 11.51 9.77 -1.78
C THR A 83 10.00 9.76 -1.79
#